data_AF-A0A1M7TGV8-F1
#
_entry.id   AF-A0A1M7TGV8-F1
#
_cell.length_a   1.000
_cell.length_b   1.000
_cell.length_c   1.000
_cell.angle_alpha   90.00
_cell.angle_beta   90.00
_cell.angle_gamma   90.00
#
_symmetry.space_group_name_H-M   'P 1'
#
loop_
_entity.id
_entity.type
_entity.pdbx_description
1 polymer ?
#
loop_
_entity_poly.entity_id
_entity_poly.type
_entity_poly.pdbx_seq_one_letter_code
_entity_poly.pdbx_strand_id
1 'polypeptide(L)'
;MIVAPPKTGKTTILKEIANGIATNHPDTIRIVLLIDERPEEVTDIKESVDAKVIAAPFDMPSDKQIKIAELTLEMCKRLVEYGNHVVVLLDSLTRLGRVYNITVPPSGKLLTGGVDPAALYKPKHFFGAARNTREGGSLTIIATALIETGSKMDEVIFEEFKGTGNMELVLSRQLANKRIFPAINLALSGTRKEELLIGQNELKKVWILRRMLSSMSEEEGLKLILSKLKETKSNEEFLALIDAQKTV
;
A
#
# COMPACT_ATOMS: atom_id res chain seq x y z
N MET A 1 1.97 -2.93 1.43
CA MET A 1 0.69 -2.60 2.08
C MET A 1 0.82 -1.20 2.66
N ILE A 2 -0.11 -0.31 2.36
CA ILE A 2 -0.15 1.03 2.96
C ILE A 2 -1.06 0.95 4.17
N VAL A 3 -0.48 0.92 5.36
CA VAL A 3 -1.19 0.78 6.62
C VAL A 3 -1.55 2.18 7.10
N ALA A 4 -2.82 2.53 7.08
CA ALA A 4 -3.25 3.91 7.22
C ALA A 4 -4.47 4.05 8.13
N PRO A 5 -4.36 4.82 9.22
CA PRO A 5 -5.54 5.32 9.91
C PRO A 5 -6.39 6.20 8.98
N PRO A 6 -7.70 6.35 9.23
CA PRO A 6 -8.53 7.32 8.53
C PRO A 6 -7.93 8.73 8.54
N LYS A 7 -8.08 9.47 7.43
CA LYS A 7 -7.64 10.87 7.26
C LYS A 7 -6.12 11.12 7.37
N THR A 8 -5.29 10.13 7.09
CA THR A 8 -3.81 10.26 7.11
C THR A 8 -3.17 10.56 5.74
N GLY A 9 -3.98 10.68 4.68
CA GLY A 9 -3.49 10.97 3.32
C GLY A 9 -3.27 9.74 2.43
N LYS A 10 -3.88 8.58 2.76
CA LYS A 10 -3.78 7.34 1.97
C LYS A 10 -4.03 7.56 0.47
N THR A 11 -5.05 8.34 0.14
CA THR A 11 -5.48 8.56 -1.25
C THR A 11 -4.44 9.36 -2.02
N THR A 12 -3.86 10.40 -1.41
CA THR A 12 -2.79 11.19 -2.01
C THR A 12 -1.57 10.33 -2.30
N ILE A 13 -1.13 9.51 -1.33
CA ILE A 13 -0.01 8.58 -1.52
C ILE A 13 -0.29 7.61 -2.67
N LEU A 14 -1.51 7.07 -2.75
CA LEU A 14 -1.88 6.13 -3.80
C LEU A 14 -1.86 6.79 -5.20
N LYS A 15 -2.35 8.04 -5.31
CA LYS A 15 -2.25 8.85 -6.55
C LYS A 15 -0.82 9.15 -6.94
N GLU A 16 0.02 9.57 -5.98
CA GLU A 16 1.44 9.85 -6.22
C GLU A 16 2.19 8.61 -6.67
N ILE A 17 1.90 7.43 -6.09
CA ILE A 17 2.45 6.15 -6.56
C ILE A 17 2.00 5.86 -8.00
N ALA A 18 0.72 6.01 -8.32
CA ALA A 18 0.20 5.77 -9.66
C ALA A 18 0.92 6.62 -10.72
N ASN A 19 1.03 7.93 -10.47
CA ASN A 19 1.65 8.89 -11.38
C ASN A 19 3.18 8.77 -11.42
N GLY A 20 3.81 8.40 -10.29
CA GLY A 20 5.23 8.07 -10.25
C GLY A 20 5.56 6.86 -11.12
N ILE A 21 4.74 5.82 -11.09
CA ILE A 21 4.90 4.65 -11.97
C ILE A 21 4.63 5.06 -13.42
N ALA A 22 3.59 5.87 -13.68
CA ALA A 22 3.27 6.35 -15.02
C ALA A 22 4.45 7.06 -15.70
N THR A 23 5.12 7.92 -14.94
CA THR A 23 6.23 8.74 -15.43
C THR A 23 7.49 7.91 -15.63
N ASN A 24 7.84 7.06 -14.65
CA ASN A 24 9.13 6.36 -14.63
C ASN A 24 9.11 5.00 -15.34
N HIS A 25 7.93 4.37 -15.45
CA HIS A 25 7.74 3.03 -16.00
C HIS A 25 6.47 2.98 -16.88
N PRO A 26 6.44 3.69 -18.02
CA PRO A 26 5.23 3.85 -18.84
C PRO A 26 4.66 2.52 -19.36
N ASP A 27 5.52 1.53 -19.63
CA ASP A 27 5.16 0.19 -20.11
C ASP A 27 4.45 -0.66 -19.05
N THR A 28 4.47 -0.24 -17.79
CA THR A 28 3.76 -0.94 -16.71
C THR A 28 2.27 -0.70 -16.83
N ILE A 29 1.50 -1.79 -16.88
CA ILE A 29 0.04 -1.73 -16.88
C ILE A 29 -0.41 -1.34 -15.47
N ARG A 30 -1.01 -0.16 -15.34
CA ARG A 30 -1.46 0.41 -14.07
C ARG A 30 -2.97 0.28 -13.95
N ILE A 31 -3.42 -0.37 -12.89
CA ILE A 31 -4.85 -0.53 -12.57
C ILE A 31 -5.09 0.01 -11.16
N VAL A 32 -6.07 0.87 -11.01
CA VAL A 32 -6.57 1.29 -9.70
C VAL A 32 -7.90 0.58 -9.46
N LEU A 33 -7.96 -0.26 -8.43
CA LEU A 33 -9.17 -0.98 -8.04
C LEU A 33 -9.75 -0.36 -6.77
N LEU A 34 -10.93 0.24 -6.90
CA LEU A 34 -11.65 0.89 -5.79
C LEU A 34 -12.82 0.01 -5.36
N ILE A 35 -12.84 -0.39 -4.10
CA ILE A 35 -13.86 -1.28 -3.53
C ILE A 35 -14.58 -0.56 -2.40
N ASP A 36 -15.91 -0.53 -2.46
CA ASP A 36 -16.78 0.03 -1.41
C ASP A 36 -16.41 1.48 -1.05
N GLU A 37 -15.98 2.25 -2.06
CA GLU A 37 -15.61 3.67 -1.91
C GLU A 37 -16.71 4.58 -2.44
N ARG A 38 -16.68 5.85 -2.00
CA ARG A 38 -17.70 6.83 -2.37
C ARG A 38 -17.57 7.30 -3.83
N PRO A 39 -18.68 7.53 -4.55
CA PRO A 39 -18.65 7.97 -5.95
C PRO A 39 -17.81 9.23 -6.22
N GLU A 40 -17.81 10.19 -5.30
CA GLU A 40 -16.99 11.41 -5.40
C GLU A 40 -15.49 11.11 -5.33
N GLU A 41 -15.08 10.18 -4.46
CA GLU A 41 -13.68 9.76 -4.34
C GLU A 41 -13.24 8.94 -5.57
N VAL A 42 -14.14 8.13 -6.12
CA VAL A 42 -13.91 7.41 -7.39
C VAL A 42 -13.67 8.39 -8.54
N THR A 43 -14.44 9.46 -8.59
CA THR A 43 -14.35 10.49 -9.65
C THR A 43 -13.04 11.27 -9.52
N ASP A 44 -12.73 11.72 -8.31
CA ASP A 44 -11.46 12.39 -7.99
C ASP A 44 -10.23 11.55 -8.39
N ILE A 45 -10.24 10.25 -8.11
CA ILE A 45 -9.15 9.35 -8.53
C ILE A 45 -9.09 9.23 -10.05
N LYS A 46 -10.24 9.02 -10.73
CA LYS A 46 -10.28 8.92 -12.21
C LYS A 46 -9.70 10.13 -12.92
N GLU A 47 -9.92 11.33 -12.39
CA GLU A 47 -9.43 12.57 -12.98
C GLU A 47 -7.96 12.86 -12.62
N SER A 48 -7.44 12.23 -11.58
CA SER A 48 -6.11 12.55 -11.02
C SER A 48 -4.99 11.56 -11.39
N VAL A 49 -5.30 10.40 -11.96
CA VAL A 49 -4.31 9.33 -12.17
C VAL A 49 -4.24 8.86 -13.61
N ASP A 50 -3.02 8.68 -14.12
CA ASP A 50 -2.80 7.99 -15.39
C ASP A 50 -2.77 6.47 -15.16
N ALA A 51 -3.95 5.89 -14.98
CA ALA A 51 -4.15 4.45 -14.79
C ALA A 51 -5.58 4.02 -15.17
N LYS A 52 -5.76 2.73 -15.47
CA LYS A 52 -7.10 2.17 -15.65
C LYS A 52 -7.82 2.09 -14.31
N VAL A 53 -8.82 2.94 -14.08
CA VAL A 53 -9.63 2.89 -12.86
C VAL A 53 -10.83 1.95 -13.03
N ILE A 54 -10.87 0.92 -12.18
CA ILE A 54 -11.98 -0.02 -12.01
C ILE A 54 -12.56 0.22 -10.62
N ALA A 55 -13.86 0.50 -10.53
CA ALA A 55 -14.50 0.83 -9.26
C ALA A 55 -15.77 0.01 -9.06
N ALA A 56 -15.97 -0.45 -7.82
CA ALA A 56 -17.19 -1.05 -7.33
C ALA A 56 -17.67 -0.20 -6.13
N PRO A 57 -18.48 0.85 -6.37
CA PRO A 57 -18.88 1.79 -5.31
C PRO A 57 -19.76 1.12 -4.24
N PHE A 58 -19.90 1.77 -3.08
CA PHE A 58 -20.60 1.21 -1.92
C PHE A 58 -22.10 0.94 -2.14
N ASP A 59 -22.73 1.61 -3.10
CA ASP A 59 -24.14 1.43 -3.45
C ASP A 59 -24.40 0.18 -4.32
N MET A 60 -23.33 -0.48 -4.75
CA MET A 60 -23.39 -1.72 -5.50
C MET A 60 -23.57 -2.94 -4.58
N PRO A 61 -24.41 -3.93 -4.93
CA PRO A 61 -24.51 -5.20 -4.20
C PRO A 61 -23.15 -5.90 -3.99
N SER A 62 -22.94 -6.46 -2.80
CA SER A 62 -21.66 -7.07 -2.39
C SER A 62 -21.17 -8.19 -3.32
N ASP A 63 -22.09 -8.99 -3.88
CA ASP A 63 -21.79 -10.04 -4.85
C ASP A 63 -21.19 -9.48 -6.15
N LYS A 64 -21.70 -8.33 -6.62
CA LYS A 64 -21.15 -7.64 -7.79
C LYS A 64 -19.79 -7.03 -7.48
N GLN A 65 -19.60 -6.46 -6.29
CA GLN A 65 -18.30 -5.92 -5.86
C GLN A 65 -17.23 -7.03 -5.86
N ILE A 66 -17.57 -8.21 -5.29
CA ILE A 66 -16.70 -9.41 -5.32
C ILE A 66 -16.37 -9.81 -6.75
N LYS A 67 -17.38 -9.90 -7.62
CA LYS A 67 -17.19 -10.30 -9.01
C LYS A 67 -16.26 -9.36 -9.78
N ILE A 68 -16.37 -8.05 -9.56
CA ILE A 68 -15.46 -7.05 -10.15
C ILE A 68 -14.04 -7.27 -9.68
N ALA A 69 -13.83 -7.50 -8.37
CA ALA A 69 -12.49 -7.76 -7.83
C ALA A 69 -11.89 -9.05 -8.40
N GLU A 70 -12.65 -10.16 -8.43
CA GLU A 70 -12.18 -11.44 -8.97
C GLU A 70 -11.85 -11.35 -10.47
N LEU A 71 -12.71 -10.70 -11.27
CA LEU A 71 -12.45 -10.52 -12.70
C LEU A 71 -11.22 -9.65 -12.95
N THR A 72 -11.02 -8.60 -12.15
CA THR A 72 -9.83 -7.75 -12.22
C THR A 72 -8.57 -8.55 -11.94
N LEU A 73 -8.59 -9.42 -10.92
CA LEU A 73 -7.46 -10.28 -10.60
C LEU A 73 -7.15 -11.27 -11.73
N GLU A 74 -8.16 -11.94 -12.28
CA GLU A 74 -7.97 -12.88 -13.39
C GLU A 74 -7.41 -12.18 -14.62
N MET A 75 -7.91 -10.99 -14.96
CA MET A 75 -7.35 -10.17 -16.04
C MET A 75 -5.85 -9.87 -15.79
N CYS A 76 -5.48 -9.47 -14.57
CA CYS A 76 -4.08 -9.19 -14.23
C CYS A 76 -3.20 -10.43 -14.37
N LYS A 77 -3.68 -11.61 -13.96
CA LYS A 77 -2.93 -12.88 -14.11
C LYS A 77 -2.68 -13.21 -15.57
N ARG A 78 -3.70 -13.08 -16.43
CA ARG A 78 -3.55 -13.32 -17.87
C ARG A 78 -2.53 -12.36 -18.48
N LEU A 79 -2.55 -11.07 -18.11
CA LEU A 79 -1.54 -10.11 -18.59
C LEU A 79 -0.11 -10.51 -18.18
N VAL A 80 0.08 -10.98 -16.96
CA VAL A 80 1.38 -11.44 -16.44
C VAL A 80 1.88 -12.69 -17.16
N GLU A 81 0.98 -13.63 -17.46
CA GLU A 81 1.28 -14.84 -18.25
C GLU A 81 1.74 -14.49 -19.68
N TYR A 82 1.24 -13.39 -20.24
CA TYR A 82 1.70 -12.85 -21.53
C TYR A 82 2.96 -11.96 -21.42
N GLY A 83 3.66 -11.98 -20.29
CA GLY A 83 4.93 -11.27 -20.10
C GLY A 83 4.81 -9.82 -19.62
N ASN A 84 3.61 -9.32 -19.30
CA ASN A 84 3.42 -7.92 -18.91
C ASN A 84 3.70 -7.68 -17.42
N HIS A 85 4.25 -6.51 -17.10
CA HIS A 85 4.34 -6.02 -15.72
C HIS A 85 3.07 -5.26 -15.36
N VAL A 86 2.37 -5.73 -14.33
CA VAL A 86 1.07 -5.20 -13.91
C VAL A 86 1.16 -4.70 -12.47
N VAL A 87 0.70 -3.48 -12.24
CA VAL A 87 0.52 -2.89 -10.91
C VAL A 87 -0.96 -2.69 -10.64
N VAL A 88 -1.44 -3.25 -9.52
CA VAL A 88 -2.78 -3.01 -8.99
C VAL A 88 -2.65 -2.18 -7.71
N LEU A 89 -3.25 -0.99 -7.73
CA LEU A 89 -3.43 -0.15 -6.56
C LEU A 89 -4.83 -0.36 -6.00
N LEU A 90 -4.93 -1.08 -4.88
CA LEU A 90 -6.21 -1.48 -4.28
C LEU A 90 -6.56 -0.55 -3.10
N ASP A 91 -7.70 0.13 -3.21
CA ASP A 91 -8.29 0.92 -2.11
C ASP A 91 -9.70 0.41 -1.79
N SER A 92 -9.91 -0.42 -0.76
CA SER A 92 -8.93 -0.96 0.18
C SER A 92 -9.05 -2.47 0.38
N LEU A 93 -7.97 -3.10 0.85
CA LEU A 93 -7.96 -4.52 1.22
C LEU A 93 -8.88 -4.81 2.41
N THR A 94 -8.97 -3.87 3.35
CA THR A 94 -9.87 -3.97 4.51
C THR A 94 -11.34 -4.00 4.06
N ARG A 95 -11.72 -3.10 3.15
CA ARG A 95 -13.08 -3.07 2.57
C ARG A 95 -13.38 -4.35 1.79
N LEU A 96 -12.43 -4.83 0.98
CA LEU A 96 -12.57 -6.12 0.29
C LEU A 96 -12.85 -7.25 1.30
N GLY A 97 -12.08 -7.33 2.39
CA GLY A 97 -12.31 -8.28 3.48
C GLY A 97 -13.72 -8.22 4.07
N ARG A 98 -14.23 -7.01 4.33
CA ARG A 98 -15.60 -6.80 4.82
C ARG A 98 -16.66 -7.29 3.84
N VAL A 99 -16.52 -6.98 2.56
CA VAL A 99 -17.47 -7.41 1.51
C VAL A 99 -17.56 -8.93 1.44
N TYR A 100 -16.42 -9.62 1.50
CA TYR A 100 -16.41 -11.10 1.57
C TYR A 100 -17.05 -11.61 2.87
N ASN A 101 -16.78 -10.99 4.02
CA ASN A 101 -17.34 -11.42 5.31
C ASN A 101 -18.88 -11.33 5.37
N ILE A 102 -19.48 -10.38 4.66
CA ILE A 102 -20.95 -10.25 4.59
C ILE A 102 -21.57 -11.24 3.59
N THR A 103 -20.83 -11.62 2.55
CA THR A 103 -21.37 -12.41 1.43
C THR A 103 -21.15 -13.91 1.58
N VAL A 104 -20.04 -14.32 2.20
CA VAL A 104 -19.69 -15.74 2.34
C VAL A 104 -20.60 -16.40 3.39
N PRO A 105 -21.18 -17.57 3.09
CA PRO A 105 -21.98 -18.31 4.06
C PRO A 105 -21.16 -18.62 5.32
N PRO A 106 -21.71 -18.42 6.53
CA PRO A 106 -20.99 -18.68 7.77
C PRO A 106 -20.50 -20.12 7.86
N SER A 107 -19.23 -20.29 8.22
CA SER A 107 -18.59 -21.59 8.49
C SER A 107 -18.95 -22.17 9.84
N GLY A 108 -19.66 -21.40 10.69
CA GLY A 108 -19.97 -21.74 12.07
C GLY A 108 -18.84 -21.42 13.06
N LYS A 109 -17.71 -20.87 12.58
CA LYS A 109 -16.61 -20.38 13.43
C LYS A 109 -16.48 -18.87 13.26
N LEU A 110 -16.48 -18.15 14.38
CA LEU A 110 -16.27 -16.71 14.39
C LEU A 110 -14.99 -16.38 15.15
N LEU A 111 -14.14 -15.57 14.54
CA LEU A 111 -13.05 -14.89 15.22
C LEU A 111 -13.60 -13.72 16.04
N THR A 112 -12.74 -13.19 16.92
CA THR A 112 -12.98 -11.92 17.58
C THR A 112 -13.39 -10.85 16.55
N GLY A 113 -14.37 -10.01 16.88
CA GLY A 113 -14.84 -8.98 15.96
C GLY A 113 -15.82 -9.45 14.89
N GLY A 114 -16.30 -10.70 14.94
CA GLY A 114 -17.38 -11.19 14.06
C GLY A 114 -16.90 -11.52 12.64
N VAL A 115 -15.62 -11.87 12.50
CA VAL A 115 -15.02 -12.24 11.22
C VAL A 115 -14.99 -13.75 11.07
N ASP A 116 -15.51 -14.25 9.96
CA ASP A 116 -15.40 -15.65 9.60
C ASP A 116 -14.03 -15.90 8.94
N PRO A 117 -13.19 -16.81 9.46
CA PRO A 117 -11.91 -17.14 8.82
C PRO A 117 -12.05 -17.56 7.35
N ALA A 118 -13.14 -18.25 7.00
CA ALA A 118 -13.38 -18.70 5.64
C ALA A 118 -13.61 -17.53 4.68
N ALA A 119 -14.19 -16.42 5.17
CA ALA A 119 -14.39 -15.23 4.37
C ALA A 119 -13.08 -14.52 4.00
N LEU A 120 -12.03 -14.66 4.81
CA LEU A 120 -10.73 -14.04 4.55
C LEU A 120 -9.87 -14.81 3.55
N TYR A 121 -10.21 -16.07 3.24
CA TYR A 121 -9.45 -16.90 2.32
C TYR A 121 -9.30 -16.25 0.94
N LYS A 122 -10.40 -15.73 0.38
CA LYS A 122 -10.43 -15.12 -0.96
C LYS A 122 -9.65 -13.80 -1.03
N PRO A 123 -9.84 -12.83 -0.12
CA PRO A 123 -8.99 -11.66 0.00
C PRO A 123 -7.49 -11.97 0.18
N LYS A 124 -7.15 -12.97 1.00
CA LYS A 124 -5.75 -13.40 1.18
C LYS A 124 -5.17 -13.92 -0.12
N HIS A 125 -5.93 -14.73 -0.85
CA HIS A 125 -5.54 -15.23 -2.16
C HIS A 125 -5.41 -14.09 -3.19
N PHE A 126 -6.30 -13.09 -3.15
CA PHE A 126 -6.18 -11.91 -3.99
C PHE A 126 -4.87 -11.17 -3.73
N PHE A 127 -4.57 -10.86 -2.46
CA PHE A 127 -3.37 -10.11 -2.11
C PHE A 127 -2.08 -10.94 -2.32
N GLY A 128 -2.11 -12.23 -2.01
CA GLY A 128 -1.04 -13.19 -2.25
C GLY A 128 -0.84 -13.60 -3.71
N ALA A 129 -1.68 -13.10 -4.63
CA ALA A 129 -1.43 -13.26 -6.06
C ALA A 129 -0.20 -12.47 -6.50
N ALA A 130 0.11 -11.35 -5.84
CA ALA A 130 1.27 -10.51 -6.12
C ALA A 130 2.57 -11.31 -6.04
N ARG A 131 3.35 -11.31 -7.12
CA ARG A 131 4.62 -12.03 -7.22
C ARG A 131 5.42 -11.55 -8.42
N ASN A 132 6.75 -11.65 -8.30
CA ASN A 132 7.63 -11.62 -9.45
C ASN A 132 7.79 -13.05 -10.01
N THR A 133 7.57 -13.24 -11.30
CA THR A 133 7.74 -14.56 -11.95
C THR A 133 9.09 -14.62 -12.68
N ARG A 134 9.62 -15.83 -12.91
CA ARG A 134 10.90 -16.01 -13.62
C ARG A 134 10.73 -16.07 -15.14
N GLU A 135 9.59 -16.59 -15.60
CA GLU A 135 9.35 -16.96 -17.00
C GLU A 135 8.27 -16.08 -17.67
N GLY A 136 7.71 -15.11 -16.93
CA GLY A 136 6.71 -14.17 -17.42
C GLY A 136 6.91 -12.78 -16.84
N GLY A 137 5.83 -12.01 -16.75
CA GLY A 137 5.86 -10.67 -16.17
C GLY A 137 5.87 -10.67 -14.64
N SER A 138 5.48 -9.55 -14.05
CA SER A 138 5.31 -9.43 -12.60
C SER A 138 3.96 -8.84 -12.24
N LEU A 139 3.39 -9.29 -11.12
CA LEU A 139 2.18 -8.73 -10.54
C LEU A 139 2.54 -8.04 -9.22
N THR A 140 2.44 -6.72 -9.20
CA THR A 140 2.61 -5.90 -8.01
C THR A 140 1.24 -5.48 -7.50
N ILE A 141 0.94 -5.74 -6.23
CA ILE A 141 -0.30 -5.25 -5.59
C ILE A 141 0.08 -4.36 -4.41
N ILE A 142 -0.27 -3.09 -4.49
CA ILE A 142 -0.15 -2.14 -3.38
C ILE A 142 -1.57 -1.86 -2.90
N ALA A 143 -1.90 -2.42 -1.73
CA ALA A 143 -3.22 -2.23 -1.15
C ALA A 143 -3.14 -1.37 0.10
N THR A 144 -4.15 -0.52 0.30
CA THR A 144 -4.37 0.17 1.57
C THR A 144 -5.04 -0.78 2.57
N ALA A 145 -4.65 -0.66 3.84
CA ALA A 145 -5.27 -1.36 4.96
C ALA A 145 -5.59 -0.34 6.05
N LEU A 146 -6.85 -0.31 6.46
CA LEU A 146 -7.33 0.60 7.48
C LEU A 146 -7.00 0.05 8.87
N ILE A 147 -6.41 0.90 9.72
CA ILE A 147 -6.17 0.63 11.14
C ILE A 147 -6.77 1.73 12.01
N GLU A 148 -6.85 1.49 13.32
CA GLU A 148 -7.37 2.47 14.28
C GLU A 148 -8.78 3.01 13.94
N THR A 149 -9.62 2.21 13.28
CA THR A 149 -10.99 2.60 12.90
C THR A 149 -11.97 2.53 14.08
N GLY A 150 -11.55 1.94 15.20
CA GLY A 150 -12.42 1.57 16.32
C GLY A 150 -13.21 0.28 16.09
N SER A 151 -13.03 -0.39 14.94
CA SER A 151 -13.68 -1.65 14.63
C SER A 151 -12.75 -2.84 14.87
N LYS A 152 -13.11 -3.71 15.82
CA LYS A 152 -12.39 -4.97 16.06
C LYS A 152 -12.31 -5.87 14.81
N MET A 153 -13.31 -5.77 13.93
CA MET A 153 -13.30 -6.45 12.63
C MET A 153 -12.11 -6.02 11.78
N ASP A 154 -11.84 -4.72 11.67
CA ASP A 154 -10.72 -4.21 10.87
C ASP A 154 -9.37 -4.60 11.46
N GLU A 155 -9.25 -4.60 12.79
CA GLU A 155 -8.03 -5.04 13.49
C GLU A 155 -7.73 -6.51 13.17
N VAL A 156 -8.74 -7.38 13.25
CA VAL A 156 -8.57 -8.81 12.90
C VAL A 156 -8.27 -8.99 11.42
N ILE A 157 -8.97 -8.28 10.54
CA ILE A 157 -8.70 -8.30 9.09
C ILE A 157 -7.24 -7.88 8.81
N PHE A 158 -6.76 -6.81 9.44
CA PHE A 158 -5.40 -6.33 9.27
C PHE A 158 -4.37 -7.36 9.73
N GLU A 159 -4.51 -7.92 10.93
CA GLU A 159 -3.57 -8.92 11.46
C GLU A 159 -3.51 -10.17 10.57
N GLU A 160 -4.65 -10.60 10.02
CA GLU A 160 -4.72 -11.72 9.10
C GLU A 160 -3.99 -11.46 7.77
N PHE A 161 -3.94 -10.20 7.30
CA PHE A 161 -3.23 -9.83 6.07
C PHE A 161 -1.77 -9.45 6.28
N LYS A 162 -1.39 -9.01 7.48
CA LYS A 162 -0.02 -8.59 7.83
C LYS A 162 1.01 -9.66 7.48
N GLY A 163 0.68 -10.93 7.73
CA GLY A 163 1.54 -12.07 7.39
C GLY A 163 1.68 -12.37 5.90
N THR A 164 0.84 -11.80 5.05
CA THR A 164 0.79 -12.07 3.60
C THR A 164 1.71 -11.15 2.80
N GLY A 165 1.90 -9.91 3.27
CA GLY A 165 2.69 -8.89 2.58
C GLY A 165 4.19 -8.99 2.82
N ASN A 166 4.97 -8.35 1.95
CA ASN A 166 6.43 -8.23 2.07
C ASN A 166 6.92 -6.77 2.15
N MET A 167 6.00 -5.79 2.05
CA MET A 167 6.28 -4.36 2.20
C MET A 167 5.18 -3.72 3.04
N GLU A 168 5.55 -2.85 3.97
CA GLU A 168 4.66 -2.03 4.78
C GLU A 168 5.09 -0.56 4.70
N LEU A 169 4.13 0.31 4.37
CA LEU A 169 4.24 1.76 4.47
C LEU A 169 3.21 2.23 5.50
N VAL A 170 3.67 2.60 6.68
CA VAL A 170 2.80 2.93 7.82
C VAL A 170 2.60 4.44 7.87
N LEU A 171 1.34 4.88 7.89
CA LEU A 171 0.97 6.27 8.09
C LEU A 171 0.56 6.53 9.54
N SER A 172 0.91 7.70 10.07
CA SER A 172 0.68 8.08 11.46
C SER A 172 -0.40 9.13 11.61
N ARG A 173 -1.40 8.82 12.44
CA ARG A 173 -2.44 9.75 12.85
C ARG A 173 -1.86 10.95 13.62
N GLN A 174 -0.82 10.72 14.43
CA GLN A 174 -0.19 11.79 15.20
C GLN A 174 0.44 12.85 14.28
N LEU A 175 1.17 12.41 13.26
CA LEU A 175 1.76 13.31 12.25
C LEU A 175 0.68 14.04 11.44
N ALA A 176 -0.34 13.31 10.99
CA ALA A 176 -1.44 13.87 10.20
C ALA A 176 -2.22 14.95 10.98
N ASN A 177 -2.51 14.72 12.28
CA ASN A 177 -3.17 15.70 13.14
C ASN A 177 -2.35 16.99 13.31
N LYS A 178 -1.02 16.90 13.24
CA LYS A 178 -0.09 18.05 13.24
C LYS A 178 0.13 18.66 11.86
N ARG A 179 -0.58 18.19 10.83
CA ARG A 179 -0.45 18.61 9.42
C ARG A 179 0.96 18.42 8.84
N ILE A 180 1.67 17.39 9.30
CA ILE A 180 2.98 17.03 8.76
C ILE A 180 2.76 15.94 7.70
N PHE A 181 3.01 16.29 6.44
CA PHE A 181 2.82 15.39 5.29
C PHE A 181 4.11 15.27 4.44
N PRO A 182 4.37 14.11 3.82
CA PRO A 182 3.59 12.86 3.95
C PRO A 182 3.72 12.26 5.37
N ALA A 183 2.59 11.82 5.95
CA ALA A 183 2.49 11.43 7.36
C ALA A 183 3.05 10.01 7.60
N ILE A 184 4.27 9.73 7.13
CA ILE A 184 4.87 8.39 7.12
C ILE A 184 5.65 8.14 8.41
N ASN A 185 5.37 7.00 9.05
CA ASN A 185 6.21 6.46 10.10
C ASN A 185 7.41 5.74 9.49
N LEU A 186 8.56 6.41 9.44
CA LEU A 186 9.77 5.86 8.81
C LEU A 186 10.33 4.64 9.57
N ALA A 187 10.16 4.59 10.89
CA ALA A 187 10.69 3.52 11.72
C ALA A 187 9.90 2.21 11.53
N LEU A 188 8.57 2.31 11.43
CA LEU A 188 7.69 1.15 11.24
C LEU A 188 7.56 0.71 9.77
N SER A 189 7.86 1.59 8.81
CA SER A 189 7.81 1.26 7.38
C SER A 189 9.05 0.46 6.95
N GLY A 190 8.88 -0.51 6.06
CA GLY A 190 9.99 -1.33 5.56
C GLY A 190 9.58 -2.34 4.49
N THR A 191 10.59 -2.90 3.81
CA THR A 191 10.41 -3.92 2.79
C THR A 191 11.33 -5.10 3.10
N ARG A 192 10.80 -6.32 3.02
CA ARG A 192 11.59 -7.55 3.18
C ARG A 192 12.53 -7.72 1.99
N LYS A 193 13.75 -8.17 2.25
CA LYS A 193 14.79 -8.40 1.23
C LYS A 193 15.10 -7.15 0.39
N GLU A 194 15.16 -5.98 1.04
CA GLU A 194 15.46 -4.70 0.38
C GLU A 194 16.84 -4.67 -0.31
N GLU A 195 17.76 -5.55 0.08
CA GLU A 195 19.06 -5.75 -0.57
C GLU A 195 18.99 -6.24 -2.02
N LEU A 196 17.84 -6.75 -2.45
CA LEU A 196 17.59 -7.12 -3.86
C LEU A 196 17.13 -5.93 -4.71
N LEU A 197 16.74 -4.82 -4.08
CA LEU A 197 16.12 -3.66 -4.72
C LEU A 197 17.03 -2.42 -4.69
N ILE A 198 17.88 -2.31 -3.66
CA ILE A 198 18.71 -1.13 -3.40
C ILE A 198 20.19 -1.52 -3.51
N GLY A 199 21.00 -0.68 -4.16
CA GLY A 199 22.43 -0.91 -4.27
C GLY A 199 23.11 -0.96 -2.90
N GLN A 200 24.14 -1.81 -2.73
CA GLN A 200 24.78 -2.02 -1.42
C GLN A 200 25.28 -0.73 -0.74
N ASN A 201 25.77 0.23 -1.52
CA ASN A 201 26.26 1.50 -0.99
C ASN A 201 25.13 2.37 -0.45
N GLU A 202 24.02 2.47 -1.19
CA GLU A 202 22.83 3.21 -0.77
C GLU A 202 22.17 2.54 0.43
N LEU A 203 22.09 1.21 0.43
CA LEU A 203 21.48 0.45 1.52
C LEU A 203 22.20 0.69 2.86
N LYS A 204 23.54 0.73 2.85
CA LYS A 204 24.33 1.08 4.06
C LYS A 204 23.97 2.47 4.58
N LYS A 205 23.74 3.45 3.70
CA LYS A 205 23.34 4.81 4.07
C LYS A 205 21.93 4.84 4.65
N VAL A 206 20.99 4.12 4.03
CA VAL A 206 19.62 3.96 4.55
C VAL A 206 19.64 3.36 5.96
N TRP A 207 20.50 2.37 6.22
CA TRP A 207 20.64 1.81 7.57
C TRP A 207 21.20 2.80 8.59
N ILE A 208 22.15 3.65 8.20
CA ILE A 208 22.66 4.73 9.06
C ILE A 208 21.52 5.70 9.40
N LEU A 209 20.74 6.13 8.39
CA LEU A 209 19.56 6.97 8.62
C LEU A 209 18.57 6.30 9.57
N ARG A 210 18.26 5.01 9.38
CA ARG A 210 17.36 4.27 10.26
C ARG A 210 17.86 4.23 11.71
N ARG A 211 19.16 4.04 11.93
CA ARG A 211 19.76 4.09 13.28
C ARG A 211 19.64 5.48 13.90
N MET A 212 19.91 6.53 13.14
CA MET A 212 19.74 7.92 13.59
C MET A 212 18.28 8.21 13.95
N LEU A 213 17.33 7.77 13.13
CA LEU A 213 15.91 7.95 13.37
C LEU A 213 15.40 7.17 14.59
N SER A 214 16.04 6.05 14.94
CA SER A 214 15.62 5.22 16.08
C SER A 214 15.80 5.90 17.44
N SER A 215 16.66 6.92 17.53
CA SER A 215 16.85 7.72 18.74
C SER A 215 15.99 8.99 18.77
N MET A 216 15.14 9.21 17.76
CA MET A 216 14.27 10.40 17.65
C MET A 216 12.81 10.01 17.81
N SER A 217 11.97 10.97 18.20
CA SER A 217 10.52 10.78 18.04
C SER A 217 10.14 10.72 16.55
N GLU A 218 9.00 10.11 16.24
CA GLU A 218 8.48 10.03 14.86
C GLU A 218 8.38 11.42 14.20
N GLU A 219 7.95 12.43 14.97
CA GLU A 219 7.81 13.80 14.48
C GLU A 219 9.15 14.48 14.19
N GLU A 220 10.09 14.39 15.12
CA GLU A 220 11.43 14.97 14.93
C GLU A 220 12.14 14.30 13.76
N GLY A 221 12.08 12.97 13.69
CA GLY A 221 12.68 12.19 12.62
C GLY A 221 12.12 12.58 11.26
N LEU A 222 10.79 12.62 11.10
CA LEU A 222 10.19 13.01 9.82
C LEU A 222 10.50 14.47 9.47
N LYS A 223 10.42 15.41 10.42
CA LYS A 223 10.77 16.82 10.17
C LYS A 223 12.22 16.99 9.72
N LEU A 224 13.15 16.28 10.34
CA LEU A 224 14.56 16.30 9.97
C LEU A 224 14.75 15.83 8.54
N ILE A 225 14.16 14.69 8.17
CA ILE A 225 14.22 14.15 6.81
C ILE A 225 13.60 15.12 5.81
N LEU A 226 12.42 15.67 6.09
CA LEU A 226 11.77 16.64 5.21
C LEU A 226 12.59 17.93 5.04
N SER A 227 13.25 18.40 6.10
CA SER A 227 14.16 19.55 6.01
C SER A 227 15.33 19.26 5.07
N LYS A 228 15.94 18.07 5.19
CA LYS A 228 17.08 17.69 4.37
C LYS A 228 16.73 17.39 2.92
N LEU A 229 15.57 16.77 2.66
CA LEU A 229 15.09 16.57 1.30
C LEU A 229 14.84 17.90 0.58
N LYS A 230 14.35 18.93 1.28
CA LYS A 230 14.14 20.28 0.71
C LYS A 230 15.44 21.00 0.34
N GLU A 231 16.55 20.65 0.97
CA GLU A 231 17.88 21.19 0.66
C GLU A 231 18.48 20.55 -0.60
N THR A 232 17.89 19.48 -1.12
CA THR A 232 18.44 18.65 -2.22
C THR A 232 17.48 18.51 -3.39
N LYS A 233 18.02 18.29 -4.59
CA LYS A 233 17.23 18.11 -5.83
C LYS A 233 16.88 16.65 -6.11
N SER A 234 17.64 15.70 -5.55
CA SER A 234 17.42 14.28 -5.76
C SER A 234 17.80 13.44 -4.54
N ASN A 235 17.32 12.19 -4.51
CA ASN A 235 17.64 11.26 -3.43
C ASN A 235 19.13 10.88 -3.42
N GLU A 236 19.79 10.88 -4.58
CA GLU A 236 21.23 10.63 -4.69
C GLU A 236 22.03 11.74 -4.00
N GLU A 237 21.66 13.00 -4.21
CA GLU A 237 22.27 14.16 -3.54
C GLU A 237 22.03 14.10 -2.02
N PHE A 238 20.80 13.79 -1.61
CA PHE A 238 20.46 13.59 -0.19
C PHE A 238 21.31 12.49 0.46
N LEU A 239 21.44 11.33 -0.19
CA LEU A 239 22.24 10.24 0.32
C LEU A 239 23.75 10.56 0.30
N ALA A 240 24.23 11.45 -0.55
CA ALA A 240 25.61 11.90 -0.54
C ALA A 240 25.97 12.72 0.71
N LEU A 241 25.01 13.46 1.28
CA LEU A 241 25.22 14.24 2.52
C LEU A 241 25.61 13.38 3.73
N ILE A 242 25.20 12.10 3.73
CA ILE A 242 25.50 11.15 4.82
C ILE A 242 26.97 10.71 4.79
N ASP A 243 27.60 10.67 3.61
CA ASP A 243 29.02 10.34 3.50
C ASP A 243 29.89 11.45 4.12
N ALA A 244 29.49 12.71 3.96
CA ALA A 244 30.21 13.86 4.47
C ALA A 244 30.30 13.89 6.02
N GLN A 245 29.30 13.33 6.71
CA GLN A 245 29.27 13.28 8.18
C GLN A 245 30.22 12.24 8.80
N LYS A 246 30.80 11.32 8.02
CA LYS A 246 31.86 10.41 8.51
C LYS A 246 33.25 11.03 8.54
N THR A 247 33.40 12.25 8.02
CA THR A 247 34.69 12.95 7.86
C THR A 247 34.94 14.02 8.93
N VAL A 248 34.16 14.03 10.02
CA VAL A 248 34.35 14.93 11.17
C VAL A 248 34.40 14.14 12.46
#